data_AF-A0A7W5X0D7-F1
#
_entry.id   AF-A0A7W5X0D7-F1
#
_cell.length_a   1.000
_cell.length_b   1.000
_cell.length_c   1.000
_cell.angle_alpha   90.00
_cell.angle_beta   90.00
_cell.angle_gamma   90.00
#
_symmetry.space_group_name_H-M   'P 1'
#
loop_
_entity.id
_entity.type
_entity.pdbx_description
1 polymer ?
#
loop_
_entity_poly.entity_id
_entity_poly.type
_entity_poly.pdbx_seq_one_letter_code
_entity_poly.pdbx_strand_id
1 'polypeptide(L)'
;MVRTRGTPAIADMVMGRFLSPRFVATHGGAAESVRQGLIAMADAGYAGCGAAIRDMVLIDRLPAIGIPTLIVAGDRDTSTPFVGHGEHIAAAVPGARVVHLDAAHLAPIETPAALAAMLRDFLVPTDTHDAANTLFEAGLLNRRRVLGDAWVDASLAKRTDFTADFQAMITRIAWNEVWGRPGLDDRSRRFIVLAITVALGRWEEFALHVRTGLMRDGFTREELKEVLMQSAIYAGVPAANTAFAEAGKIIADIDSGSDKD
;
A
#
# COMPACT_ATOMS: atom_id res chain seq x y z
N MET A 1 2.65 32.19 -38.95
CA MET A 1 1.26 32.42 -38.52
C MET A 1 1.18 32.95 -37.10
N VAL A 2 1.57 32.20 -36.07
CA VAL A 2 1.50 32.69 -34.66
C VAL A 2 2.40 33.90 -34.41
N ARG A 3 3.65 33.90 -34.90
CA ARG A 3 4.56 35.05 -34.76
C ARG A 3 4.06 36.36 -35.36
N THR A 4 3.08 36.31 -36.27
CA THR A 4 2.58 37.47 -37.01
C THR A 4 1.12 37.80 -36.70
N ARG A 5 0.31 36.83 -36.28
CA ARG A 5 -1.14 36.98 -36.03
C ARG A 5 -1.59 36.52 -34.64
N GLY A 6 -0.65 36.09 -33.80
CA GLY A 6 -0.86 35.60 -32.45
C GLY A 6 -1.53 34.23 -32.35
N THR A 7 -1.61 33.72 -31.12
CA THR A 7 -2.34 32.49 -30.76
C THR A 7 -3.86 32.55 -31.02
N PRO A 8 -4.57 33.70 -30.94
CA PRO A 8 -5.97 33.76 -31.31
C PRO A 8 -6.23 33.31 -32.76
N ALA A 9 -5.30 33.59 -33.68
CA ALA A 9 -5.44 33.23 -35.09
C ALA A 9 -5.40 31.72 -35.38
N ILE A 10 -5.03 30.90 -34.40
CA ILE A 10 -5.00 29.44 -34.52
C ILE A 10 -5.97 28.73 -33.59
N ALA A 11 -6.68 29.47 -32.74
CA ALA A 11 -7.43 28.91 -31.62
C ALA A 11 -8.46 27.88 -32.07
N ASP A 12 -9.28 28.19 -33.07
CA ASP A 12 -10.36 27.29 -33.49
C ASP A 12 -9.81 25.99 -34.11
N MET A 13 -8.72 26.09 -34.88
CA MET A 13 -8.03 24.93 -35.44
C MET A 13 -7.46 24.03 -34.34
N VAL A 14 -6.78 24.62 -33.36
CA VAL A 14 -6.15 23.89 -32.26
C VAL A 14 -7.20 23.26 -31.35
N MET A 15 -8.26 24.00 -31.02
CA MET A 15 -9.36 23.49 -30.20
C MET A 15 -10.05 22.28 -30.85
N GLY A 16 -10.22 22.28 -32.17
CA GLY A 16 -10.76 21.14 -32.92
C GLY A 16 -9.88 19.89 -32.88
N ARG A 17 -8.59 20.01 -32.53
CA ARG A 17 -7.69 18.88 -32.30
C ARG A 17 -7.58 18.50 -30.83
N PHE A 18 -7.69 19.47 -29.93
CA PHE A 18 -7.51 19.30 -28.50
C PHE A 18 -8.66 18.54 -27.83
N LEU A 19 -9.90 18.85 -28.22
CA LEU A 19 -11.10 18.31 -27.59
C LEU A 19 -12.06 17.76 -28.64
N SER A 20 -12.73 16.65 -28.34
CA SER A 20 -13.71 16.11 -29.29
C SER A 20 -14.93 17.02 -29.44
N PRO A 21 -15.62 16.99 -30.59
CA PRO A 21 -16.88 17.73 -30.78
C PRO A 21 -17.94 17.39 -29.72
N ARG A 22 -18.00 16.13 -29.30
CA ARG A 22 -18.91 15.66 -28.25
C ARG A 22 -18.62 16.32 -26.91
N PHE A 23 -17.34 16.42 -26.53
CA PHE A 23 -16.94 17.06 -25.29
C PHE A 23 -17.25 18.56 -25.31
N VAL A 24 -16.91 19.25 -26.39
CA VAL A 24 -17.21 20.69 -26.55
C VAL A 24 -18.72 20.96 -26.44
N ALA A 25 -19.56 20.12 -27.05
CA ALA A 25 -21.02 20.28 -27.00
C ALA A 25 -21.62 20.06 -25.60
N THR A 26 -20.98 19.24 -24.75
CA THR A 26 -21.50 18.86 -23.43
C THR A 26 -20.82 19.58 -22.26
N HIS A 27 -19.60 20.08 -22.47
CA HIS A 27 -18.74 20.68 -21.46
C HIS A 27 -18.16 22.02 -21.95
N GLY A 28 -19.01 22.86 -22.54
CA GLY A 28 -18.61 24.13 -23.18
C GLY A 28 -17.81 25.07 -22.26
N GLY A 29 -18.11 25.12 -20.97
CA GLY A 29 -17.34 25.94 -20.02
C GLY A 29 -15.89 25.46 -19.82
N ALA A 30 -15.67 24.14 -19.81
CA ALA A 30 -14.33 23.56 -19.75
C ALA A 30 -13.58 23.80 -21.07
N ALA A 31 -14.26 23.62 -22.21
CA ALA A 31 -13.68 23.91 -23.53
C ALA A 31 -13.28 25.39 -23.68
N GLU A 32 -14.12 26.32 -23.21
CA GLU A 32 -13.81 27.74 -23.23
C GLU A 32 -12.64 28.08 -22.30
N SER A 33 -12.56 27.45 -21.13
CA SER A 33 -11.41 27.63 -20.23
C SER A 33 -10.09 27.22 -20.90
N VAL A 34 -10.07 26.10 -21.63
CA VAL A 34 -8.91 25.67 -22.41
C VAL A 34 -8.59 26.67 -23.52
N ARG A 35 -9.61 27.16 -24.23
CA ARG A 35 -9.46 28.17 -25.29
C ARG A 35 -8.85 29.47 -24.75
N GLN A 36 -9.35 29.96 -23.62
CA GLN A 36 -8.83 31.16 -22.95
C GLN A 36 -7.37 30.97 -22.52
N GLY A 37 -7.04 29.79 -21.99
CA GLY A 37 -5.65 29.43 -21.68
C GLY A 37 -4.74 29.49 -22.91
N LEU A 38 -5.18 28.96 -24.05
CA LEU A 38 -4.42 28.99 -25.31
C LEU A 38 -4.17 30.43 -25.80
N ILE A 39 -5.21 31.27 -25.84
CA ILE A 39 -5.07 32.64 -26.37
C ILE A 39 -4.35 33.59 -25.42
N ALA A 40 -4.26 33.24 -24.14
CA ALA A 40 -3.47 33.97 -23.15
C ALA A 40 -1.97 33.62 -23.19
N MET A 41 -1.56 32.57 -23.92
CA MET A 41 -0.15 32.22 -24.06
C MET A 41 0.61 33.30 -24.83
N ALA A 42 1.83 33.60 -24.39
CA ALA A 42 2.72 34.48 -25.13
C ALA A 42 3.02 33.90 -26.52
N ASP A 43 2.74 34.67 -27.57
CA ASP A 43 2.91 34.24 -28.97
C ASP A 43 4.32 33.75 -29.28
N ALA A 44 5.33 34.45 -28.76
CA ALA A 44 6.73 34.07 -28.90
C ALA A 44 7.04 32.74 -28.20
N GLY A 45 6.43 32.49 -27.04
CA GLY A 45 6.57 31.24 -26.29
C GLY A 45 5.95 30.06 -27.04
N TYR A 46 4.70 30.20 -27.47
CA TYR A 46 4.02 29.16 -28.25
C TYR A 46 4.79 28.81 -29.54
N ALA A 47 5.21 29.84 -30.29
CA ALA A 47 5.99 29.63 -31.52
C ALA A 47 7.38 29.04 -31.23
N GLY A 48 7.98 29.36 -30.08
CA GLY A 48 9.23 28.78 -29.61
C GLY A 48 9.11 27.28 -29.32
N CYS A 49 8.09 26.87 -28.55
CA CYS A 49 7.81 25.46 -28.28
C CYS A 49 7.54 24.67 -29.57
N GLY A 50 6.76 25.24 -30.50
CA GLY A 50 6.51 24.62 -31.80
C GLY A 50 7.80 24.41 -32.61
N ALA A 51 8.73 25.37 -32.59
CA ALA A 51 10.04 25.23 -33.24
C ALA A 51 10.90 24.16 -32.55
N ALA A 52 10.91 24.11 -31.22
CA ALA A 52 11.65 23.11 -30.47
C ALA A 52 11.16 21.68 -30.75
N ILE A 53 9.84 21.46 -30.77
CA ILE A 53 9.25 20.14 -31.05
C ILE A 53 9.48 19.73 -32.52
N ARG A 54 9.38 20.67 -33.47
CA ARG A 54 9.60 20.40 -34.90
C ARG A 54 10.96 19.75 -35.17
N ASP A 55 12.00 20.21 -34.48
CA ASP A 55 13.37 19.77 -34.69
C ASP A 55 13.79 18.62 -33.74
N MET A 56 12.87 18.18 -32.86
CA MET A 56 13.12 17.13 -31.88
C MET A 56 12.96 15.74 -32.49
N VAL A 57 14.07 15.05 -32.71
CA VAL A 57 14.10 13.66 -33.21
C VAL A 57 14.58 12.73 -32.10
N LEU A 58 13.64 12.02 -31.46
CA LEU A 58 13.94 11.10 -30.36
C LEU A 58 13.55 9.65 -30.64
N ILE A 59 13.01 9.34 -31.84
CA ILE A 59 12.44 8.03 -32.14
C ILE A 59 13.46 6.89 -31.96
N ASP A 60 14.72 7.12 -32.34
CA ASP A 60 15.80 6.13 -32.23
C ASP A 60 16.23 5.84 -30.78
N ARG A 61 15.77 6.65 -29.82
CA ARG A 61 16.04 6.47 -28.39
C ARG A 61 15.00 5.60 -27.68
N LEU A 62 13.86 5.32 -28.32
CA LEU A 62 12.79 4.54 -27.74
C LEU A 62 13.22 3.13 -27.28
N PRO A 63 14.09 2.40 -28.02
CA PRO A 63 14.56 1.09 -27.56
C PRO A 63 15.39 1.12 -26.26
N ALA A 64 15.91 2.29 -25.87
CA ALA A 64 16.65 2.44 -24.62
C ALA A 64 15.75 2.50 -23.38
N ILE A 65 14.42 2.56 -23.53
CA ILE A 65 13.47 2.54 -22.43
C ILE A 65 13.32 1.09 -21.94
N GLY A 66 14.10 0.73 -20.90
CA GLY A 66 14.12 -0.62 -20.32
C GLY A 66 13.20 -0.83 -19.11
N ILE A 67 12.37 0.16 -18.77
CA ILE A 67 11.43 0.08 -17.64
C ILE A 67 10.00 -0.17 -18.16
N PRO A 68 9.11 -0.73 -17.32
CA PRO A 68 7.70 -0.84 -17.66
C PRO A 68 7.17 0.50 -18.19
N THR A 69 6.47 0.45 -19.32
CA THR A 69 5.99 1.65 -20.01
C THR A 69 4.52 1.48 -20.41
N LEU A 70 3.70 2.45 -20.07
CA LEU A 70 2.31 2.56 -20.51
C LEU A 70 2.20 3.63 -21.59
N ILE A 71 1.64 3.26 -22.73
CA ILE A 71 1.29 4.16 -23.84
C ILE A 71 -0.22 4.35 -23.80
N VAL A 72 -0.65 5.59 -23.58
CA VAL A 72 -2.07 5.96 -23.57
C VAL A 72 -2.37 6.73 -24.84
N ALA A 73 -3.33 6.25 -25.63
CA ALA A 73 -3.75 6.90 -26.87
C ALA A 73 -5.23 7.31 -26.81
N GLY A 74 -5.54 8.49 -27.34
CA GLY A 74 -6.93 8.92 -27.56
C GLY A 74 -7.40 8.46 -28.93
N ASP A 75 -8.54 7.75 -29.00
CA ASP A 75 -9.09 7.23 -30.27
C ASP A 75 -9.55 8.34 -31.23
N ARG A 76 -9.73 9.56 -30.72
CA ARG A 76 -10.09 10.75 -31.51
C ARG A 76 -8.94 11.75 -31.62
N ASP A 77 -7.73 11.40 -31.16
CA ASP A 77 -6.57 12.28 -31.26
C ASP A 77 -6.09 12.40 -32.71
N THR A 78 -6.17 13.63 -33.24
CA THR A 78 -5.68 13.97 -34.59
C THR A 78 -4.38 14.76 -34.57
N SER A 79 -3.91 15.18 -33.38
CA SER A 79 -2.59 15.82 -33.21
C SER A 79 -1.49 14.78 -33.15
N THR A 80 -1.72 13.71 -32.39
CA THR A 80 -0.81 12.58 -32.21
C THR A 80 -1.56 11.25 -32.31
N PRO A 81 -2.11 10.90 -33.49
CA PRO A 81 -2.89 9.68 -33.66
C PRO A 81 -2.10 8.42 -33.30
N PHE A 82 -2.79 7.40 -32.80
CA PHE A 82 -2.13 6.12 -32.52
C PHE A 82 -1.56 5.49 -33.80
N VAL A 83 -2.38 5.42 -34.85
CA VAL A 83 -1.96 4.89 -36.15
C VAL A 83 -0.86 5.76 -36.73
N GLY A 84 0.28 5.14 -37.05
CA GLY A 84 1.44 5.84 -37.59
C GLY A 84 2.29 6.62 -36.59
N HIS A 85 1.89 6.81 -35.32
CA HIS A 85 2.75 7.37 -34.28
C HIS A 85 2.82 6.49 -33.04
N GLY A 86 1.70 6.32 -32.33
CA GLY A 86 1.63 5.45 -31.15
C GLY A 86 2.05 4.01 -31.42
N GLU A 87 1.74 3.46 -32.60
CA GLU A 87 2.20 2.14 -33.05
C GLU A 87 3.73 2.04 -33.12
N HIS A 88 4.40 3.08 -33.64
CA HIS A 88 5.87 3.12 -33.69
C HIS A 88 6.47 3.14 -32.29
N ILE A 89 5.83 3.86 -31.35
CA ILE A 89 6.27 3.90 -29.95
C ILE A 89 6.09 2.52 -29.31
N ALA A 90 4.93 1.90 -29.49
CA ALA A 90 4.62 0.58 -28.95
C ALA A 90 5.54 -0.52 -29.49
N ALA A 91 5.89 -0.46 -30.78
CA ALA A 91 6.80 -1.41 -31.40
C ALA A 91 8.25 -1.20 -30.95
N ALA A 92 8.67 0.03 -30.68
CA ALA A 92 10.05 0.35 -30.33
C ALA A 92 10.39 0.20 -28.84
N VAL A 93 9.40 0.31 -27.95
CA VAL A 93 9.60 0.19 -26.50
C VAL A 93 9.31 -1.25 -26.03
N PRO A 94 10.33 -2.00 -25.57
CA PRO A 94 10.14 -3.39 -25.14
C PRO A 94 9.11 -3.52 -24.02
N GLY A 95 8.13 -4.41 -24.19
CA GLY A 95 7.12 -4.71 -23.17
C GLY A 95 6.15 -3.56 -22.88
N ALA A 96 6.06 -2.56 -23.77
CA ALA A 96 5.10 -1.47 -23.61
C ALA A 96 3.66 -2.00 -23.61
N ARG A 97 2.87 -1.52 -22.65
CA ARG A 97 1.42 -1.75 -22.61
C ARG A 97 0.73 -0.59 -23.32
N VAL A 98 -0.20 -0.88 -24.22
CA VAL A 98 -1.00 0.13 -24.91
C VAL A 98 -2.42 0.13 -24.35
N VAL A 99 -2.96 1.30 -24.07
CA VAL A 99 -4.36 1.50 -23.71
C VAL A 99 -4.97 2.63 -24.53
N HIS A 100 -6.23 2.45 -24.89
CA HIS A 100 -7.00 3.39 -25.69
C HIS A 100 -8.10 4.04 -24.85
N LEU A 101 -8.32 5.33 -25.07
CA LEU A 101 -9.36 6.12 -24.41
C LEU A 101 -10.25 6.76 -25.47
N ASP A 102 -11.56 6.82 -25.21
CA ASP A 102 -12.52 7.57 -26.03
C ASP A 102 -12.37 9.09 -25.80
N ALA A 103 -11.24 9.65 -26.23
CA ALA A 103 -10.87 11.05 -26.04
C ALA A 103 -10.10 11.59 -27.26
N ALA A 104 -10.11 12.91 -27.43
CA ALA A 104 -9.17 13.62 -28.31
C ALA A 104 -7.80 13.79 -27.63
N HIS A 105 -7.01 14.76 -28.09
CA HIS A 105 -5.63 14.96 -27.62
C HIS A 105 -5.52 15.24 -26.12
N LEU A 106 -6.48 15.94 -25.52
CA LEU A 106 -6.46 16.31 -24.10
C LEU A 106 -7.28 15.33 -23.23
N ALA A 107 -6.89 14.06 -23.21
CA ALA A 107 -7.49 13.03 -22.36
C ALA A 107 -7.59 13.41 -20.86
N PRO A 108 -6.63 14.11 -20.23
CA PRO A 108 -6.77 14.55 -18.84
C PRO A 108 -7.97 15.47 -18.58
N ILE A 109 -8.49 16.14 -19.61
CA ILE A 109 -9.65 17.03 -19.50
C ILE A 109 -10.92 16.29 -19.96
N GLU A 110 -10.83 15.53 -21.04
CA GLU A 110 -12.00 14.88 -21.65
C GLU A 110 -12.45 13.61 -20.91
N THR A 111 -11.51 12.80 -20.41
CA THR A 111 -11.80 11.53 -19.72
C THR A 111 -10.93 11.33 -18.45
N PRO A 112 -10.92 12.30 -17.51
CA PRO A 112 -10.01 12.28 -16.35
C PRO A 112 -10.12 11.01 -15.51
N ALA A 113 -11.34 10.50 -15.30
CA ALA A 113 -11.56 9.31 -14.48
C ALA A 113 -10.99 8.04 -15.12
N ALA A 114 -11.17 7.87 -16.43
CA ALA A 114 -10.67 6.72 -17.17
C ALA A 114 -9.14 6.74 -17.25
N LEU A 115 -8.55 7.90 -17.57
CA LEU A 115 -7.10 8.08 -17.55
C LEU A 115 -6.52 7.78 -16.15
N ALA A 116 -7.11 8.34 -15.10
CA ALA A 116 -6.64 8.13 -13.73
C ALA A 116 -6.75 6.66 -13.29
N ALA A 117 -7.79 5.93 -13.73
CA ALA A 117 -7.93 4.51 -13.46
C ALA A 117 -6.80 3.70 -14.12
N MET A 118 -6.47 3.97 -15.39
CA MET A 118 -5.37 3.30 -16.10
C MET A 118 -4.01 3.62 -15.48
N LEU A 119 -3.77 4.87 -15.09
CA LEU A 119 -2.53 5.24 -14.41
C LEU A 119 -2.40 4.55 -13.06
N ARG A 120 -3.48 4.45 -12.28
CA ARG A 120 -3.45 3.71 -11.00
C ARG A 120 -3.18 2.22 -11.21
N ASP A 121 -3.85 1.59 -12.17
CA ASP A 121 -3.63 0.18 -12.52
C ASP A 121 -2.17 -0.10 -12.94
N PHE A 122 -1.54 0.85 -13.65
CA PHE A 122 -0.15 0.71 -14.08
C PHE A 122 0.88 1.05 -13.00
N LEU A 123 0.62 2.08 -12.18
CA LEU A 123 1.57 2.58 -11.20
C LEU A 123 1.49 1.87 -9.84
N VAL A 124 0.32 1.32 -9.49
CA VAL A 124 0.13 0.59 -8.24
C VAL A 124 0.46 -0.88 -8.50
N PRO A 125 1.51 -1.44 -7.87
CA PRO A 125 1.85 -2.84 -8.08
C PRO A 125 0.69 -3.74 -7.65
N THR A 126 0.32 -4.67 -8.53
CA THR A 126 -0.52 -5.83 -8.20
C THR A 126 0.12 -6.71 -7.11
N ASP A 127 1.42 -6.56 -6.87
CA ASP A 127 2.22 -7.27 -5.86
C ASP A 127 2.12 -6.73 -4.43
N THR A 128 1.28 -5.73 -4.16
CA THR A 128 1.01 -5.33 -2.76
C THR A 128 0.42 -6.48 -1.93
N HIS A 129 -0.30 -7.41 -2.57
CA HIS A 129 -0.68 -8.68 -1.97
C HIS A 129 0.52 -9.58 -1.71
N ASP A 130 1.51 -9.65 -2.61
CA ASP A 130 2.71 -10.46 -2.42
C ASP A 130 3.56 -9.96 -1.25
N ALA A 131 3.74 -8.65 -1.11
CA ALA A 131 4.41 -8.06 0.05
C ALA A 131 3.63 -8.29 1.35
N ALA A 132 2.31 -8.09 1.35
CA ALA A 132 1.48 -8.34 2.54
C ALA A 132 1.51 -9.82 2.94
N ASN A 133 1.40 -10.73 1.98
CA ASN A 133 1.48 -12.17 2.20
C ASN A 133 2.88 -12.57 2.69
N THR A 134 3.95 -12.06 2.08
CA THR A 134 5.33 -12.32 2.51
C THR A 134 5.55 -11.90 3.97
N LEU A 135 5.10 -10.70 4.35
CA LEU A 135 5.17 -10.21 5.73
C LEU A 135 4.28 -11.02 6.67
N PHE A 136 3.14 -11.52 6.19
CA PHE A 136 2.23 -12.35 6.97
C PHE A 136 2.85 -13.71 7.25
N GLU A 137 3.43 -14.37 6.25
CA GLU A 137 4.15 -15.64 6.39
C GLU A 137 5.36 -15.50 7.33
N ALA A 138 6.16 -14.44 7.17
CA ALA A 138 7.25 -14.15 8.11
C ALA A 138 6.75 -13.96 9.55
N GLY A 139 5.60 -13.29 9.71
CA GLY A 139 4.92 -13.13 10.99
C GLY A 139 4.42 -14.45 11.57
N LEU A 140 3.86 -15.33 10.75
CA LEU A 140 3.41 -16.65 11.17
C LEU A 140 4.56 -17.50 11.72
N LEU A 141 5.75 -17.45 11.12
CA LEU A 141 6.94 -18.16 11.62
C LEU A 141 7.28 -17.75 13.07
N ASN A 142 7.34 -16.44 13.33
CA ASN A 142 7.60 -15.92 14.67
C ASN A 142 6.45 -16.25 15.64
N ARG A 143 5.21 -16.07 15.19
CA ARG A 143 4.01 -16.37 16.01
C ARG A 143 3.98 -17.84 16.43
N ARG A 144 4.28 -18.77 15.53
CA ARG A 144 4.37 -20.21 15.80
C ARG A 144 5.53 -20.56 16.72
N ARG A 145 6.71 -19.96 16.49
CA ARG A 145 7.86 -20.12 17.38
C ARG A 145 7.50 -19.74 18.83
N VAL A 146 6.84 -18.60 19.02
CA VAL A 146 6.50 -18.03 20.34
C VAL A 146 5.30 -18.70 21.00
N LEU A 147 4.21 -18.93 20.26
CA LEU A 147 2.93 -19.43 20.81
C LEU A 147 2.67 -20.91 20.59
N GLY A 148 3.41 -21.55 19.67
CA GLY A 148 3.24 -22.95 19.29
C GLY A 148 2.24 -23.15 18.15
N ASP A 149 2.45 -24.21 17.37
CA ASP A 149 1.67 -24.49 16.17
C ASP A 149 0.19 -24.74 16.46
N ALA A 150 -0.12 -25.60 17.43
CA ALA A 150 -1.51 -25.95 17.78
C ALA A 150 -2.35 -24.71 18.13
N TRP A 151 -1.78 -23.77 18.88
CA TRP A 151 -2.47 -22.53 19.22
C TRP A 151 -2.69 -21.63 18.00
N VAL A 152 -1.67 -21.49 17.14
CA VAL A 152 -1.76 -20.67 15.93
C VAL A 152 -2.78 -21.27 14.96
N ASP A 153 -2.79 -22.58 14.78
CA ASP A 153 -3.74 -23.29 13.92
C ASP A 153 -5.18 -23.11 14.44
N ALA A 154 -5.40 -23.28 15.74
CA ALA A 154 -6.70 -23.04 16.35
C ALA A 154 -7.15 -21.57 16.20
N SER A 155 -6.23 -20.61 16.33
CA SER A 155 -6.53 -19.19 16.14
C SER A 155 -6.87 -18.86 14.68
N LEU A 156 -6.18 -19.47 13.71
CA LEU A 156 -6.46 -19.27 12.28
C LEU A 156 -7.79 -19.92 11.87
N ALA A 157 -8.12 -21.09 12.43
CA ALA A 157 -9.37 -21.79 12.17
C ALA A 157 -10.60 -21.04 12.70
N LYS A 158 -10.46 -20.29 13.80
CA LYS A 158 -11.53 -19.45 14.38
C LYS A 158 -11.71 -18.11 13.65
N ARG A 159 -10.91 -17.82 12.62
CA ARG A 159 -10.97 -16.55 11.87
C ARG A 159 -12.29 -16.46 11.11
N THR A 160 -12.90 -15.29 11.20
CA THR A 160 -14.15 -14.93 10.49
C THR A 160 -13.87 -13.76 9.55
N ASP A 161 -14.76 -13.50 8.59
CA ASP A 161 -14.65 -12.34 7.70
C ASP A 161 -14.52 -11.03 8.47
N PHE A 162 -15.25 -10.90 9.59
CA PHE A 162 -15.17 -9.72 10.46
C PHE A 162 -13.81 -9.55 11.14
N THR A 163 -13.10 -10.64 11.44
CA THR A 163 -11.83 -10.60 12.20
C THR A 163 -10.60 -10.76 11.33
N ALA A 164 -10.78 -11.09 10.04
CA ALA A 164 -9.71 -11.51 9.15
C ALA A 164 -8.62 -10.44 8.99
N ASP A 165 -9.02 -9.21 8.67
CA ASP A 165 -8.11 -8.09 8.44
C ASP A 165 -7.32 -7.72 9.70
N PHE A 166 -7.98 -7.77 10.86
CA PHE A 166 -7.34 -7.49 12.15
C PHE A 166 -6.30 -8.56 12.50
N GLN A 167 -6.63 -9.84 12.33
CA GLN A 167 -5.69 -10.95 12.55
C GLN A 167 -4.51 -10.91 11.57
N ALA A 168 -4.76 -10.53 10.31
CA ALA A 168 -3.72 -10.33 9.31
C ALA A 168 -2.79 -9.18 9.69
N MET A 169 -3.34 -8.06 10.14
CA MET A 169 -2.56 -6.91 10.62
C MET A 169 -1.69 -7.28 11.83
N ILE A 170 -2.24 -7.94 12.86
CA ILE A 170 -1.46 -8.35 14.04
C ILE A 170 -0.33 -9.30 13.65
N THR A 171 -0.60 -10.25 12.76
CA THR A 171 0.43 -11.20 12.27
C THR A 171 1.57 -10.48 11.57
N ARG A 172 1.28 -9.52 10.69
CA ARG A 172 2.30 -8.73 9.99
C ARG A 172 3.04 -7.74 10.89
N ILE A 173 2.38 -7.11 11.86
CA ILE A 173 2.99 -6.01 12.62
C ILE A 173 3.56 -6.51 13.94
N ALA A 174 2.76 -7.17 14.78
CA ALA A 174 3.27 -7.62 16.06
C ALA A 174 4.29 -8.74 15.86
N TRP A 175 3.92 -9.78 15.11
CA TRP A 175 4.72 -11.00 15.05
C TRP A 175 5.91 -10.91 14.08
N ASN A 176 5.78 -10.21 12.95
CA ASN A 176 6.94 -9.93 12.09
C ASN A 176 7.72 -8.71 12.58
N GLU A 177 7.14 -7.50 12.51
CA GLU A 177 7.89 -6.25 12.72
C GLU A 177 8.39 -6.00 14.14
N VAL A 178 7.78 -6.58 15.19
CA VAL A 178 8.21 -6.36 16.59
C VAL A 178 8.92 -7.56 17.17
N TRP A 179 8.28 -8.74 17.16
CA TRP A 179 8.86 -9.97 17.71
C TRP A 179 9.99 -10.55 16.84
N GLY A 180 10.09 -10.17 15.56
CA GLY A 180 11.20 -10.54 14.68
C GLY A 180 12.43 -9.63 14.78
N ARG A 181 12.37 -8.53 15.54
CA ARG A 181 13.49 -7.57 15.61
C ARG A 181 14.69 -8.14 16.36
N PRO A 182 15.92 -7.83 15.91
CA PRO A 182 17.11 -8.12 16.68
C PRO A 182 17.15 -7.24 17.95
N GLY A 183 17.96 -7.65 18.92
CA GLY A 183 18.28 -6.87 20.13
C GLY A 183 17.66 -7.39 21.42
N LEU A 184 16.48 -8.03 21.37
CA LEU A 184 15.90 -8.74 22.52
C LEU A 184 15.46 -10.14 22.09
N ASP A 185 15.79 -11.12 22.91
CA ASP A 185 15.30 -12.49 22.78
C ASP A 185 13.82 -12.60 23.19
N ASP A 186 13.20 -13.75 22.87
CA ASP A 186 11.78 -13.98 23.15
C ASP A 186 11.45 -13.93 24.62
N ARG A 187 12.38 -14.42 25.46
CA ARG A 187 12.24 -14.45 26.91
C ARG A 187 12.14 -13.02 27.47
N SER A 188 13.08 -12.16 27.11
CA SER A 188 13.08 -10.76 27.53
C SER A 188 11.84 -10.02 27.04
N ARG A 189 11.46 -10.22 25.77
CA ARG A 189 10.22 -9.64 25.22
C ARG A 189 8.98 -10.09 25.97
N ARG A 190 8.91 -11.37 26.33
CA ARG A 190 7.78 -11.93 27.07
C ARG A 190 7.68 -11.35 28.48
N PHE A 191 8.79 -11.15 29.19
CA PHE A 191 8.75 -10.47 30.49
C PHE A 191 8.21 -9.04 30.38
N ILE A 192 8.59 -8.31 29.33
CA ILE A 192 8.05 -6.98 29.05
C ILE A 192 6.54 -7.04 28.80
N VAL A 193 6.07 -7.99 27.98
CA VAL A 193 4.63 -8.18 27.73
C VAL A 193 3.87 -8.52 29.01
N LEU A 194 4.41 -9.41 29.85
CA LEU A 194 3.81 -9.74 31.14
C LEU A 194 3.71 -8.49 32.03
N ALA A 195 4.77 -7.71 32.19
CA ALA A 195 4.73 -6.49 32.98
C ALA A 195 3.71 -5.47 32.44
N ILE A 196 3.62 -5.30 31.11
CA ILE A 196 2.65 -4.40 30.47
C ILE A 196 1.21 -4.89 30.68
N THR A 197 0.95 -6.19 30.48
CA THR A 197 -0.40 -6.76 30.62
C THR A 197 -0.88 -6.73 32.06
N VAL A 198 0.01 -6.92 33.04
CA VAL A 198 -0.28 -6.69 34.47
C VAL A 198 -0.63 -5.22 34.71
N ALA A 199 0.18 -4.28 34.24
CA ALA A 199 -0.05 -2.84 34.45
C ALA A 199 -1.36 -2.34 33.82
N LEU A 200 -1.77 -2.92 32.69
CA LEU A 200 -3.00 -2.56 31.98
C LEU A 200 -4.22 -3.39 32.40
N GLY A 201 -4.06 -4.40 33.25
CA GLY A 201 -5.13 -5.32 33.65
C GLY A 201 -5.71 -6.12 32.48
N ARG A 202 -4.88 -6.51 31.51
CA ARG A 202 -5.27 -7.32 30.34
C ARG A 202 -5.04 -8.81 30.62
N TRP A 203 -5.93 -9.37 31.43
CA TRP A 203 -5.74 -10.69 32.07
C TRP A 203 -5.82 -11.87 31.09
N GLU A 204 -6.62 -11.76 30.03
CA GLU A 204 -6.72 -12.80 28.99
C GLU A 204 -5.38 -12.97 28.26
N GLU A 205 -4.74 -11.85 27.91
CA GLU A 205 -3.44 -11.83 27.24
C GLU A 205 -2.30 -12.22 28.21
N PHE A 206 -2.39 -11.77 29.46
CA PHE A 206 -1.48 -12.19 30.53
C PHE A 206 -1.49 -13.71 30.70
N ALA A 207 -2.69 -14.31 30.81
CA ALA A 207 -2.85 -15.74 30.98
C ALA A 207 -2.27 -16.54 29.81
N LEU A 208 -2.50 -16.09 28.57
CA LEU A 208 -1.90 -16.66 27.37
C LEU A 208 -0.36 -16.69 27.46
N HIS A 209 0.25 -15.57 27.81
CA HIS A 209 1.71 -15.44 27.88
C HIS A 209 2.34 -16.21 29.04
N VAL A 210 1.66 -16.31 30.19
CA VAL A 210 2.08 -17.15 31.32
C VAL A 210 2.05 -18.62 30.94
N ARG A 211 0.90 -19.13 30.47
CA ARG A 211 0.74 -20.55 30.09
C ARG A 211 1.76 -20.96 29.05
N THR A 212 1.83 -20.20 27.96
CA THR A 212 2.76 -20.46 26.86
C THR A 212 4.22 -20.39 27.32
N GLY A 213 4.56 -19.42 28.19
CA GLY A 213 5.93 -19.24 28.70
C GLY A 213 6.38 -20.43 29.55
N LEU A 214 5.50 -20.93 30.42
CA LEU A 214 5.80 -22.09 31.27
C LEU A 214 5.84 -23.41 30.49
N MET A 215 4.92 -23.62 29.55
CA MET A 215 4.83 -24.89 28.81
C MET A 215 5.92 -25.06 27.75
N ARG A 216 6.51 -23.95 27.27
CA ARG A 216 7.49 -23.97 26.16
C ARG A 216 8.90 -23.58 26.61
N ASP A 217 9.21 -23.75 27.88
CA ASP A 217 10.51 -23.40 28.48
C ASP A 217 10.96 -21.95 28.16
N GLY A 218 9.99 -21.04 28.11
CA GLY A 218 10.23 -19.62 27.85
C GLY A 218 10.75 -18.89 29.08
N PHE A 219 10.42 -19.38 30.28
CA PHE A 219 10.96 -18.93 31.56
C PHE A 219 10.57 -19.90 32.68
N THR A 220 11.22 -19.77 33.83
CA THR A 220 10.92 -20.54 35.04
C THR A 220 9.83 -19.87 35.89
N ARG A 221 9.21 -20.65 36.79
CA ARG A 221 8.25 -20.10 37.79
C ARG A 221 8.88 -19.04 38.68
N GLU A 222 10.16 -19.23 39.03
CA GLU A 222 10.91 -18.27 39.84
C GLU A 222 11.07 -16.93 39.12
N GLU A 223 11.38 -16.94 37.83
CA GLU A 223 11.49 -15.69 37.06
C GLU A 223 10.14 -15.02 36.84
N LEU A 224 9.09 -15.80 36.62
CA LEU A 224 7.73 -15.26 36.60
C LEU A 224 7.43 -14.55 37.92
N LYS A 225 7.73 -15.18 39.06
CA LYS A 225 7.57 -14.57 40.39
C LYS A 225 8.33 -13.25 40.49
N GLU A 226 9.58 -13.17 40.04
CA GLU A 226 10.36 -11.92 40.06
C GLU A 226 9.71 -10.80 39.22
N VAL A 227 9.17 -11.12 38.04
CA VAL A 227 8.43 -10.13 37.23
C VAL A 227 7.17 -9.62 37.94
N LEU A 228 6.44 -10.50 38.63
CA LEU A 228 5.24 -10.12 39.38
C LEU A 228 5.58 -9.29 40.63
N MET A 229 6.67 -9.64 41.33
CA MET A 229 7.19 -8.86 42.45
C MET A 229 7.59 -7.45 42.02
N GLN A 230 8.32 -7.32 40.90
CA GLN A 230 8.68 -6.02 40.33
C GLN A 230 7.42 -5.22 39.93
N SER A 231 6.43 -5.89 39.32
CA SER A 231 5.17 -5.26 38.91
C SER A 231 4.38 -4.70 40.09
N ALA A 232 4.45 -5.31 41.27
CA ALA A 232 3.79 -4.79 42.48
C ALA A 232 4.25 -3.38 42.86
N ILE A 233 5.52 -3.06 42.61
CA ILE A 233 6.13 -1.77 42.96
C ILE A 233 5.73 -0.67 41.98
N TYR A 234 5.67 -0.97 40.69
CA TYR A 234 5.46 0.03 39.64
C TYR A 234 4.02 0.10 39.11
N ALA A 235 3.26 -0.98 39.18
CA ALA A 235 1.85 -1.05 38.80
C ALA A 235 0.90 -1.16 40.01
N GLY A 236 1.45 -1.31 41.22
CA GLY A 236 0.70 -1.38 42.47
C GLY A 236 0.39 -2.81 42.93
N VAL A 237 0.38 -2.99 44.25
CA VAL A 237 0.09 -4.28 44.91
C VAL A 237 -1.25 -4.90 44.48
N PRO A 238 -2.35 -4.15 44.26
CA PRO A 238 -3.60 -4.75 43.80
C PRO A 238 -3.49 -5.44 42.42
N ALA A 239 -2.77 -4.85 41.47
CA ALA A 239 -2.57 -5.46 40.15
C ALA A 239 -1.71 -6.73 40.26
N ALA A 240 -0.66 -6.69 41.07
CA ALA A 240 0.16 -7.87 41.33
C ALA A 240 -0.61 -8.98 42.06
N ASN A 241 -1.48 -8.66 43.03
CA ASN A 241 -2.32 -9.66 43.70
C ASN A 241 -3.17 -10.44 42.69
N THR A 242 -3.80 -9.75 41.74
CA THR A 242 -4.54 -10.39 40.65
C THR A 242 -3.62 -11.23 39.77
N ALA A 243 -2.46 -10.71 39.38
CA ALA A 243 -1.50 -11.43 38.55
C ALA A 243 -0.99 -12.72 39.21
N PHE A 244 -0.68 -12.69 40.51
CA PHE A 244 -0.30 -13.89 41.28
C PHE A 244 -1.43 -14.90 41.36
N ALA A 245 -2.68 -14.45 41.56
CA ALA A 245 -3.83 -15.34 41.58
C ALA A 245 -4.05 -16.02 40.22
N GLU A 246 -3.97 -15.27 39.11
CA GLU A 246 -4.11 -15.82 37.76
C GLU A 246 -2.96 -16.78 37.40
N ALA A 247 -1.70 -16.39 37.70
CA ALA A 247 -0.55 -17.26 37.49
C ALA A 247 -0.65 -18.56 38.30
N GLY A 248 -1.13 -18.48 39.55
CA GLY A 248 -1.33 -19.64 40.42
C GLY A 248 -2.34 -20.64 39.85
N LYS A 249 -3.46 -20.15 39.29
CA LYS A 249 -4.45 -21.01 38.61
C LYS A 249 -3.83 -21.74 37.42
N ILE A 250 -3.09 -21.02 36.58
CA ILE A 250 -2.45 -21.60 35.38
C ILE A 250 -1.40 -22.63 35.76
N ILE A 251 -0.59 -22.35 36.79
CA ILE A 251 0.40 -23.29 37.31
C ILE A 251 -0.29 -24.57 37.80
N ALA A 252 -1.38 -24.44 38.57
CA ALA A 252 -2.15 -25.57 39.05
C ALA A 252 -2.74 -26.41 37.90
N ASP A 253 -3.31 -25.76 36.87
CA ASP A 253 -3.84 -26.43 35.67
C ASP A 253 -2.77 -27.23 34.92
N ILE A 254 -1.57 -26.66 34.77
CA ILE A 254 -0.44 -27.32 34.11
C ILE A 254 0.03 -28.52 34.96
N ASP A 255 0.15 -28.35 36.28
CA ASP A 255 0.58 -29.42 37.19
C ASP A 255 -0.43 -30.58 37.26
N SER A 256 -1.72 -30.29 37.11
CA SER A 256 -2.77 -31.31 37.08
C SER A 256 -2.96 -31.98 35.71
N GLY A 257 -2.16 -31.61 34.70
CA GLY A 257 -2.30 -32.11 33.32
C GLY A 257 -3.66 -31.78 32.71
N SER A 258 -4.34 -30.76 33.24
CA SER A 258 -5.67 -30.34 32.81
C SER A 258 -5.52 -29.32 31.70
N ASP A 259 -5.13 -29.77 30.50
CA ASP A 259 -5.20 -28.92 29.31
C ASP A 259 -6.69 -28.71 28.99
N LYS A 260 -7.19 -27.54 29.40
CA LYS A 260 -8.42 -27.00 28.82
C LYS A 260 -8.03 -26.38 27.47
N ASP A 261 -8.15 -27.20 26.43
CA ASP A 261 -8.12 -26.79 25.02
C ASP A 261 -9.08 -25.62 24.71
#